data_AF-A0A7C7DXA1-F1
#
_entry.id   AF-A0A7C7DXA1-F1
#
_cell.length_a   1.000
_cell.length_b   1.000
_cell.length_c   1.000
_cell.angle_alpha   90.00
_cell.angle_beta   90.00
_cell.angle_gamma   90.00
#
_symmetry.space_group_name_H-M   'P 1'
#
loop_
_entity.id
_entity.type
_entity.pdbx_description
1 polymer ?
#
loop_
_entity_poly.entity_id
_entity_poly.type
_entity_poly.pdbx_seq_one_letter_code
_entity_poly.pdbx_strand_id
1 'polypeptide(L)'
;MSEHATHDHHTAHHGQHPRVEPSTLHAEHEAAQTVHDRSSAHAAHVDHTGHERVFRNRFWICLALTLPVLLYSHMIQMWFGFSMPRFPGSDWIGAIFAIIIFVVGGVPFLQMAIPEIRNRKPGMMLLISLAISVAFVYSLVMLFIDPASGFFWEMALLIDVMLLGHWLEMRSVRQASG
;
A
#
# COMPACT_ATOMS: atom_id res chain seq x y z
N MET A 1 -7.61 -67.64 66.12
CA MET A 1 -7.48 -66.42 65.30
C MET A 1 -6.97 -66.89 63.94
N SER A 2 -7.89 -67.30 63.06
CA SER A 2 -8.59 -66.49 62.03
C SER A 2 -7.70 -66.36 60.79
N GLU A 3 -7.98 -67.15 59.73
CA GLU A 3 -8.66 -66.72 58.47
C GLU A 3 -7.78 -65.79 57.62
N HIS A 4 -7.54 -65.94 56.31
CA HIS A 4 -8.45 -66.28 55.19
C HIS A 4 -7.62 -66.57 53.89
N ALA A 5 -8.10 -67.51 53.05
CA ALA A 5 -8.29 -67.46 51.58
C ALA A 5 -7.21 -66.93 50.59
N THR A 6 -7.02 -67.38 49.34
CA THR A 6 -7.46 -68.48 48.43
C THR A 6 -6.82 -68.19 47.05
N HIS A 7 -6.47 -69.23 46.26
CA HIS A 7 -6.54 -69.36 44.77
C HIS A 7 -5.79 -68.34 43.85
N ASP A 8 -5.28 -68.62 42.64
CA ASP A 8 -5.12 -69.83 41.81
C ASP A 8 -4.14 -69.54 40.65
N HIS A 9 -3.67 -70.62 40.01
CA HIS A 9 -3.18 -70.80 38.62
C HIS A 9 -2.80 -69.60 37.70
N HIS A 10 -1.57 -69.66 37.17
CA HIS A 10 -1.23 -69.14 35.84
C HIS A 10 -0.56 -70.23 34.98
N THR A 11 -1.26 -70.67 33.95
CA THR A 11 -0.74 -71.50 32.84
C THR A 11 -1.04 -70.80 31.52
N ALA A 12 -0.07 -70.87 30.61
CA ALA A 12 0.07 -70.13 29.36
C ALA A 12 -1.01 -70.42 28.30
N HIS A 13 -1.26 -69.43 27.42
CA HIS A 13 -1.52 -69.69 26.01
C HIS A 13 -1.26 -68.46 25.13
N HIS A 14 -0.42 -68.64 24.10
CA HIS A 14 -0.29 -67.76 22.93
C HIS A 14 -1.42 -68.05 21.92
N GLY A 15 -1.87 -67.02 21.20
CA GLY A 15 -2.80 -67.10 20.07
C GLY A 15 -3.02 -65.72 19.44
N GLN A 16 -3.27 -65.66 18.14
CA GLN A 16 -2.84 -64.59 17.23
C GLN A 16 -4.00 -64.07 16.34
N HIS A 17 -3.87 -62.81 15.87
CA HIS A 17 -4.49 -62.21 14.67
C HIS A 17 -5.91 -61.55 14.72
N PRO A 18 -6.27 -60.66 13.74
CA PRO A 18 -6.72 -59.28 14.01
C PRO A 18 -8.14 -58.90 13.49
N ARG A 19 -8.48 -57.60 13.73
CA ARG A 19 -9.39 -56.71 12.98
C ARG A 19 -10.86 -56.67 13.40
N VAL A 20 -11.37 -55.44 13.57
CA VAL A 20 -12.62 -54.82 13.05
C VAL A 20 -13.15 -53.78 14.06
N GLU A 21 -13.13 -52.51 13.66
CA GLU A 21 -13.90 -51.37 14.24
C GLU A 21 -15.38 -51.49 13.85
N PRO A 22 -16.37 -51.04 14.67
CA PRO A 22 -16.84 -49.66 14.50
C PRO A 22 -17.48 -48.95 15.73
N SER A 23 -17.36 -47.61 15.70
CA SER A 23 -18.38 -46.58 16.03
C SER A 23 -18.99 -46.50 17.45
N THR A 24 -18.84 -45.34 18.14
CA THR A 24 -19.83 -44.24 18.29
C THR A 24 -19.55 -43.31 19.50
N LEU A 25 -19.32 -42.03 19.20
CA LEU A 25 -19.89 -40.77 19.75
C LEU A 25 -19.79 -40.31 21.23
N HIS A 26 -19.60 -38.98 21.31
CA HIS A 26 -19.70 -37.98 22.41
C HIS A 26 -18.44 -37.78 23.29
N ALA A 27 -17.97 -36.58 23.66
CA ALA A 27 -18.62 -35.27 23.78
C ALA A 27 -17.61 -34.11 23.62
N GLU A 28 -18.18 -32.90 23.53
CA GLU A 28 -17.61 -31.61 23.17
C GLU A 28 -16.46 -31.09 24.05
N HIS A 29 -15.54 -30.34 23.45
CA HIS A 29 -14.84 -29.22 24.09
C HIS A 29 -14.48 -28.16 23.03
N GLU A 30 -15.26 -27.09 23.01
CA GLU A 30 -14.87 -25.80 22.42
C GLU A 30 -13.75 -25.19 23.27
N ALA A 31 -12.65 -24.76 22.64
CA ALA A 31 -11.95 -23.49 22.93
C ALA A 31 -10.71 -23.31 22.04
N ALA A 32 -10.59 -22.08 21.53
CA ALA A 32 -9.35 -21.36 21.21
C ALA A 32 -8.55 -21.75 19.94
N GLN A 33 -8.99 -21.12 18.85
CA GLN A 33 -8.18 -20.44 17.84
C GLN A 33 -6.66 -20.37 18.11
N THR A 34 -5.87 -21.01 17.24
CA THR A 34 -4.59 -20.48 16.78
C THR A 34 -4.51 -20.67 15.27
N VAL A 35 -5.12 -19.73 14.55
CA VAL A 35 -4.84 -19.53 13.13
C VAL A 35 -3.39 -19.06 13.06
N HIS A 36 -2.48 -19.99 12.75
CA HIS A 36 -1.14 -19.63 12.32
C HIS A 36 -1.28 -18.81 11.04
N ASP A 37 -1.13 -17.50 11.23
CA ASP A 37 -1.04 -16.45 10.22
C ASP A 37 0.11 -16.78 9.27
N ARG A 38 -0.19 -17.57 8.22
CA ARG A 38 0.66 -17.73 7.05
C ARG A 38 0.33 -16.64 6.04
N SER A 39 0.50 -15.38 6.43
CA SER A 39 0.49 -14.23 5.51
C SER A 39 1.88 -13.92 4.95
N SER A 40 2.67 -14.95 4.63
CA SER A 40 3.97 -14.78 3.96
C SER A 40 4.17 -15.82 2.85
N ALA A 41 3.19 -15.93 1.95
CA ALA A 41 3.29 -16.85 0.81
C ALA A 41 2.51 -16.36 -0.42
N HIS A 42 2.64 -15.07 -0.76
CA HIS A 42 2.49 -14.59 -2.14
C HIS A 42 3.49 -13.46 -2.42
N ALA A 43 4.76 -13.71 -2.07
CA ALA A 43 5.86 -13.12 -2.81
C ALA A 43 5.86 -13.80 -4.19
N ALA A 44 4.98 -13.33 -5.08
CA ALA A 44 5.27 -13.44 -6.50
C ALA A 44 6.71 -12.94 -6.66
N HIS A 45 7.55 -13.69 -7.38
CA HIS A 45 8.87 -13.26 -7.81
C HIS A 45 8.71 -11.98 -8.65
N VAL A 46 8.52 -10.85 -7.99
CA VAL A 46 8.53 -9.53 -8.58
C VAL A 46 10.00 -9.16 -8.58
N ASP A 47 10.57 -9.02 -9.76
CA ASP A 47 11.88 -8.41 -9.94
C ASP A 47 11.90 -7.05 -9.23
N HIS A 48 12.46 -7.02 -8.02
CA HIS A 48 12.47 -5.86 -7.14
C HIS A 48 13.26 -4.70 -7.77
N THR A 49 14.16 -5.00 -8.72
CA THR A 49 15.00 -3.99 -9.37
C THR A 49 14.24 -3.18 -10.42
N GLY A 50 13.23 -3.78 -11.06
CA GLY A 50 12.40 -3.12 -12.07
C GLY A 50 11.52 -2.01 -11.47
N HIS A 51 10.91 -2.28 -10.31
CA HIS A 51 9.98 -1.35 -9.68
C HIS A 51 10.68 -0.09 -9.13
N GLU A 52 11.85 -0.22 -8.51
CA GLU A 52 12.61 0.93 -8.00
C GLU A 52 12.99 1.91 -9.13
N ARG A 53 13.45 1.38 -10.28
CA ARG A 53 13.82 2.20 -11.44
C ARG A 53 12.63 3.00 -11.96
N VAL A 54 11.43 2.43 -11.94
CA VAL A 54 10.20 3.11 -12.36
C VAL A 54 9.87 4.28 -11.43
N PHE A 55 9.85 4.07 -10.12
CA PHE A 55 9.56 5.14 -9.15
C PHE A 55 10.61 6.25 -9.16
N ARG A 56 11.90 5.88 -9.26
CA ARG A 56 12.99 6.85 -9.41
C ARG A 56 12.83 7.69 -10.68
N ASN A 57 12.58 7.05 -11.82
CA ASN A 57 12.45 7.78 -13.09
C ASN A 57 11.23 8.71 -13.06
N ARG A 58 10.10 8.25 -12.51
CA ARG A 58 8.91 9.08 -12.32
C ARG A 58 9.18 10.26 -11.40
N PHE A 59 9.87 10.05 -10.27
CA PHE A 59 10.26 11.12 -9.35
C PHE A 59 11.03 12.23 -10.09
N TRP A 60 12.07 11.88 -10.85
CA TRP A 60 12.86 12.91 -11.55
C TRP A 60 12.08 13.63 -12.66
N ILE A 61 11.20 12.91 -13.37
CA ILE A 61 10.32 13.51 -14.37
C ILE A 61 9.34 14.49 -13.71
N CYS A 62 8.63 14.05 -12.66
CA CYS A 62 7.67 14.88 -11.94
C CYS A 62 8.36 16.08 -11.28
N LEU A 63 9.50 15.88 -10.62
CA LEU A 63 10.27 16.96 -10.01
C LEU A 63 10.68 18.03 -11.01
N ALA A 64 11.12 17.63 -12.21
CA ALA A 64 11.46 18.57 -13.28
C ALA A 64 10.22 19.34 -13.78
N LEU A 65 9.07 18.67 -13.90
CA LEU A 65 7.81 19.30 -14.27
C LEU A 65 7.24 20.18 -13.16
N THR A 66 7.57 19.94 -11.88
CA THR A 66 7.13 20.76 -10.75
C THR A 66 7.77 22.15 -10.80
N LEU A 67 8.96 22.30 -11.38
CA LEU A 67 9.61 23.60 -11.51
C LEU A 67 8.74 24.66 -12.23
N PRO A 68 8.24 24.43 -13.46
CA PRO A 68 7.35 25.40 -14.10
C PRO A 68 6.05 25.59 -13.33
N VAL A 69 5.52 24.58 -12.62
CA VAL A 69 4.34 24.72 -11.76
C VAL A 69 4.58 25.72 -10.63
N LEU A 70 5.72 25.61 -9.93
CA LEU A 70 6.08 26.52 -8.84
C LEU A 70 6.39 27.92 -9.35
N LEU A 71 7.13 28.04 -10.45
CA LEU A 71 7.49 29.34 -11.03
C LEU A 71 6.26 30.14 -11.47
N TYR A 72 5.25 29.47 -12.04
CA TYR A 72 3.99 30.10 -12.46
C TYR A 72 2.91 30.13 -11.38
N SER A 73 3.17 29.67 -10.15
CA SER A 73 2.22 29.74 -9.04
C SER A 73 2.14 31.16 -8.47
N HIS A 74 0.92 31.71 -8.38
CA HIS A 74 0.67 33.04 -7.84
C HIS A 74 1.10 33.17 -6.37
N MET A 75 0.80 32.15 -5.54
CA MET A 75 1.19 32.15 -4.12
C MET A 75 2.71 32.13 -3.96
N ILE A 76 3.40 31.30 -4.75
CA ILE A 76 4.87 31.22 -4.72
C ILE A 76 5.49 32.56 -5.17
N GLN A 77 5.01 33.15 -6.26
CA GLN A 77 5.45 34.47 -6.72
C GLN A 77 5.27 35.55 -5.64
N MET A 78 4.13 35.54 -4.94
CA MET A 78 3.84 36.50 -3.86
C MET A 78 4.78 36.33 -2.67
N TRP A 79 5.05 35.09 -2.22
CA TRP A 79 5.91 34.82 -1.07
C TRP A 79 7.36 35.22 -1.33
N PHE A 80 7.87 34.97 -2.53
CA PHE A 80 9.26 35.23 -2.90
C PHE A 80 9.47 36.58 -3.62
N GLY A 81 8.40 37.34 -3.88
CA GLY A 81 8.47 38.69 -4.44
C GLY A 81 8.98 38.75 -5.88
N PHE A 82 8.79 37.69 -6.69
CA PHE A 82 9.16 37.66 -8.10
C PHE A 82 7.92 37.59 -8.99
N SER A 83 8.10 37.87 -10.27
CA SER A 83 7.04 37.70 -11.28
C SER A 83 7.59 37.00 -12.51
N MET A 84 6.84 36.05 -13.05
CA MET A 84 7.18 35.42 -14.32
C MET A 84 6.65 36.24 -15.49
N PRO A 85 7.30 36.16 -16.67
CA PRO A 85 6.82 36.82 -17.88
C PRO A 85 5.38 36.42 -18.20
N ARG A 86 4.50 37.42 -18.35
CA ARG A 86 3.11 37.23 -18.76
C ARG A 86 3.00 37.26 -20.28
N PHE A 87 2.32 36.27 -20.83
CA PHE A 87 2.03 36.16 -22.25
C PHE A 87 0.72 35.38 -22.43
N PRO A 88 0.06 35.46 -23.59
CA PRO A 88 -1.17 34.71 -23.82
C PRO A 88 -0.97 33.21 -23.54
N GLY A 89 -1.63 32.68 -22.52
CA GLY A 89 -1.50 31.28 -22.08
C GLY A 89 -0.59 31.03 -20.88
N SER A 90 0.11 32.04 -20.34
CA SER A 90 0.98 31.86 -19.16
C SER A 90 0.25 31.30 -17.94
N ASP A 91 -1.02 31.66 -17.78
CA ASP A 91 -1.85 31.26 -16.63
C ASP A 91 -2.20 29.75 -16.66
N TRP A 92 -2.08 29.11 -17.83
CA TRP A 92 -2.36 27.70 -18.01
C TRP A 92 -1.14 26.81 -17.77
N ILE A 93 0.07 27.39 -17.70
CA ILE A 93 1.31 26.62 -17.54
C ILE A 93 1.26 25.80 -16.26
N GLY A 94 0.92 26.43 -15.13
CA GLY A 94 0.82 25.73 -13.85
C GLY A 94 -0.16 24.54 -13.92
N ALA A 95 -1.35 24.76 -14.46
CA ALA A 95 -2.38 23.73 -14.57
C ALA A 95 -1.96 22.59 -15.52
N ILE A 96 -1.44 22.90 -16.71
CA ILE A 96 -1.05 21.90 -17.72
C ILE A 96 0.06 21.00 -17.16
N PHE A 97 1.11 21.58 -16.61
CA PHE A 97 2.22 20.79 -16.06
C PHE A 97 1.77 19.98 -14.84
N ALA A 98 0.92 20.52 -13.97
CA ALA A 98 0.35 19.79 -12.84
C ALA A 98 -0.54 18.60 -13.28
N ILE A 99 -1.32 18.74 -14.36
CA ILE A 99 -2.08 17.63 -14.94
C ILE A 99 -1.14 16.54 -15.46
N ILE A 100 -0.04 16.91 -16.13
CA ILE A 100 0.96 15.92 -16.58
C ILE A 100 1.58 15.20 -15.37
N ILE A 101 1.92 15.91 -14.29
CA ILE A 101 2.42 15.32 -13.05
C ILE A 101 1.39 14.36 -12.45
N PHE A 102 0.12 14.73 -12.41
CA PHE A 102 -0.96 13.85 -11.92
C PHE A 102 -1.03 12.57 -12.75
N VAL A 103 -0.95 12.65 -14.08
CA VAL A 103 -1.01 11.47 -14.96
C VAL A 103 0.22 10.58 -14.81
N VAL A 104 1.42 11.17 -14.79
CA VAL A 104 2.70 10.44 -14.76
C VAL A 104 3.00 9.87 -13.36
N GLY A 105 2.80 10.68 -12.34
CA GLY A 105 3.16 10.38 -10.95
C GLY A 105 1.98 10.00 -10.07
N GLY A 106 0.83 10.65 -10.23
CA GLY A 106 -0.37 10.47 -9.39
C GLY A 106 -1.18 9.20 -9.67
N VAL A 107 -1.48 8.91 -10.94
CA VAL A 107 -2.29 7.74 -11.36
C VAL A 107 -1.79 6.40 -10.79
N PRO A 108 -0.47 6.11 -10.73
CA PRO A 108 0.04 4.91 -10.08
C PRO A 108 -0.41 4.76 -8.62
N PHE A 109 -0.47 5.85 -7.84
CA PHE A 109 -0.97 5.80 -6.47
C PHE A 109 -2.45 5.43 -6.41
N LEU A 110 -3.27 6.03 -7.27
CA LEU A 110 -4.69 5.72 -7.38
C LEU A 110 -4.91 4.24 -7.72
N GLN A 111 -4.10 3.68 -8.62
CA GLN A 111 -4.15 2.27 -8.97
C GLN A 111 -3.77 1.36 -7.79
N MET A 112 -2.75 1.74 -7.02
CA MET A 112 -2.31 1.00 -5.83
C MET A 112 -3.35 1.02 -4.70
N ALA A 113 -4.25 2.00 -4.65
CA ALA A 113 -5.33 2.06 -3.67
C ALA A 113 -6.56 1.21 -4.02
N ILE A 114 -6.72 0.76 -5.27
CA ILE A 114 -7.90 -0.03 -5.71
C ILE A 114 -8.14 -1.27 -4.84
N PRO A 115 -7.11 -2.09 -4.49
CA PRO A 115 -7.30 -3.25 -3.63
C PRO A 115 -7.77 -2.88 -2.21
N GLU A 116 -7.28 -1.78 -1.63
CA GLU A 116 -7.68 -1.31 -0.29
C GLU A 116 -9.17 -0.95 -0.24
N ILE A 117 -9.66 -0.26 -1.27
CA ILE A 117 -11.08 0.07 -1.44
C ILE A 117 -11.92 -1.20 -1.58
N ARG A 118 -11.51 -2.11 -2.48
CA ARG A 118 -12.24 -3.35 -2.75
C ARG A 118 -12.35 -4.24 -1.52
N ASN A 119 -11.27 -4.31 -0.73
CA ASN A 119 -11.19 -5.15 0.46
C ASN A 119 -11.73 -4.45 1.72
N ARG A 120 -12.14 -3.18 1.62
CA ARG A 120 -12.62 -2.33 2.74
C ARG A 120 -11.64 -2.28 3.91
N LYS A 121 -10.34 -2.30 3.60
CA LYS A 121 -9.24 -2.20 4.56
C LYS A 121 -8.45 -0.94 4.23
N PRO A 122 -8.83 0.23 4.76
CA PRO A 122 -8.17 1.49 4.43
C PRO A 122 -6.72 1.46 4.94
N GLY A 123 -5.77 1.69 4.04
CA GLY A 123 -4.35 1.77 4.34
C GLY A 123 -3.75 3.11 3.91
N MET A 124 -2.43 3.15 3.85
CA MET A 124 -1.67 4.35 3.50
C MET A 124 -1.90 4.76 2.04
N MET A 125 -2.04 3.79 1.13
CA MET A 125 -2.20 4.07 -0.30
C MET A 125 -3.52 4.75 -0.60
N LEU A 126 -4.60 4.35 0.08
CA LEU A 126 -5.89 4.98 -0.04
C LEU A 126 -5.89 6.43 0.45
N LEU A 127 -5.26 6.72 1.60
CA LEU A 127 -5.18 8.09 2.11
C LEU A 127 -4.40 9.02 1.16
N ILE A 128 -3.27 8.54 0.63
CA ILE A 128 -2.49 9.28 -0.37
C ILE A 128 -3.33 9.52 -1.62
N SER A 129 -3.99 8.49 -2.14
CA SER A 129 -4.81 8.58 -3.34
C SER A 129 -6.00 9.52 -3.16
N LEU A 130 -6.61 9.51 -1.98
CA LEU A 130 -7.68 10.43 -1.62
C LEU A 130 -7.17 11.88 -1.62
N ALA A 131 -6.04 12.16 -0.98
CA ALA A 131 -5.45 13.50 -0.95
C ALA A 131 -5.14 14.01 -2.36
N ILE A 132 -4.48 13.19 -3.19
CA ILE A 132 -4.17 13.52 -4.59
C ILE A 132 -5.47 13.77 -5.38
N SER A 133 -6.48 12.92 -5.22
CA SER A 133 -7.74 13.03 -5.96
C SER A 133 -8.55 14.28 -5.58
N VAL A 134 -8.65 14.56 -4.27
CA VAL A 134 -9.35 15.76 -3.77
C VAL A 134 -8.65 17.02 -4.26
N ALA A 135 -7.32 17.09 -4.14
CA ALA A 135 -6.55 18.23 -4.63
C ALA A 135 -6.72 18.41 -6.15
N PHE A 136 -6.68 17.32 -6.93
CA PHE A 136 -6.85 17.36 -8.38
C PHE A 136 -8.25 17.85 -8.80
N VAL A 137 -9.31 17.24 -8.26
CA VAL A 137 -10.69 17.58 -8.61
C VAL A 137 -11.00 19.02 -8.21
N TYR A 138 -10.62 19.44 -7.00
CA TYR A 138 -10.80 20.83 -6.58
C TYR A 138 -10.07 21.80 -7.52
N SER A 139 -8.82 21.49 -7.87
CA SER A 139 -8.03 22.35 -8.77
C SER A 139 -8.63 22.43 -10.17
N LEU A 140 -9.18 21.34 -10.70
CA LEU A 140 -9.91 21.35 -11.97
C LEU A 140 -11.17 22.22 -11.92
N VAL A 141 -11.91 22.19 -10.82
CA VAL A 141 -13.09 23.06 -10.65
C VAL A 141 -12.65 24.53 -10.58
N MET A 142 -11.62 24.84 -9.78
CA MET A 142 -11.11 26.20 -9.65
C MET A 142 -10.51 26.74 -10.93
N LEU A 143 -10.02 25.88 -11.83
CA LEU A 143 -9.53 26.30 -13.15
C LEU A 143 -10.59 27.09 -13.96
N PHE A 144 -11.89 26.88 -13.70
CA PHE A 144 -12.99 27.61 -14.35
C PHE A 144 -13.58 28.73 -13.51
N ILE A 145 -13.23 28.82 -12.22
CA ILE A 145 -13.80 29.81 -11.28
C ILE A 145 -12.75 30.87 -10.95
N ASP A 146 -11.64 30.44 -10.38
CA ASP A 146 -10.49 31.25 -10.01
C ASP A 146 -9.21 30.42 -10.16
N PRO A 147 -8.52 30.50 -11.32
CA PRO A 147 -7.32 29.72 -11.60
C PRO A 147 -6.19 29.92 -10.58
N ALA A 148 -6.15 31.06 -9.89
CA ALA A 148 -5.12 31.36 -8.89
C ALA A 148 -5.34 30.63 -7.55
N SER A 149 -6.58 30.17 -7.30
CA SER A 149 -6.98 29.50 -6.04
C SER A 149 -6.93 27.97 -6.11
N GLY A 150 -6.52 27.38 -7.23
CA GLY A 150 -6.35 25.93 -7.35
C GLY A 150 -5.13 25.41 -6.56
N PHE A 151 -5.20 24.15 -6.10
CA PHE A 151 -4.12 23.48 -5.36
C PHE A 151 -3.10 22.76 -6.28
N PHE A 152 -2.83 23.31 -7.46
CA PHE A 152 -1.99 22.64 -8.47
C PHE A 152 -0.55 22.42 -8.00
N TRP A 153 0.03 23.41 -7.31
CA TRP A 153 1.42 23.33 -6.87
C TRP A 153 1.57 22.47 -5.61
N GLU A 154 0.58 22.48 -4.71
CA GLU A 154 0.50 21.61 -3.54
C GLU A 154 0.32 20.16 -3.96
N MET A 155 -0.56 19.89 -4.94
CA MET A 155 -0.72 18.56 -5.51
C MET A 155 0.57 18.06 -6.16
N ALA A 156 1.27 18.91 -6.92
CA ALA A 156 2.54 18.55 -7.53
C ALA A 156 3.59 18.14 -6.48
N LEU A 157 3.76 18.95 -5.43
CA LEU A 157 4.67 18.64 -4.33
C LEU A 157 4.25 17.41 -3.53
N LEU A 158 2.95 17.23 -3.29
CA LEU A 158 2.40 16.03 -2.65
C LEU A 158 2.82 14.77 -3.45
N ILE A 159 2.63 14.79 -4.77
CA ILE A 159 3.02 13.68 -5.65
C ILE A 159 4.55 13.45 -5.60
N ASP A 160 5.35 14.51 -5.67
CA ASP A 160 6.81 14.42 -5.62
C ASP A 160 7.31 13.80 -4.31
N VAL A 161 6.80 14.24 -3.16
CA VAL A 161 7.17 13.70 -1.85
C VAL A 161 6.73 12.24 -1.72
N MET A 162 5.56 11.87 -2.24
CA MET A 162 5.10 10.48 -2.23
C MET A 162 5.94 9.58 -3.13
N LEU A 163 6.32 10.03 -4.32
CA LEU A 163 7.23 9.32 -5.23
C LEU A 163 8.61 9.15 -4.58
N LEU A 164 9.12 10.20 -3.94
CA LEU A 164 10.39 10.17 -3.23
C LEU A 164 10.36 9.17 -2.07
N GLY A 165 9.29 9.17 -1.27
CA GLY A 165 9.11 8.25 -0.15
C GLY A 165 9.14 6.79 -0.59
N HIS A 166 8.37 6.44 -1.62
CA HIS A 166 8.34 5.08 -2.18
C HIS A 166 9.68 4.68 -2.78
N TRP A 167 10.39 5.61 -3.43
CA TRP A 167 11.74 5.34 -3.93
C TRP A 167 12.74 5.08 -2.79
N LEU A 168 12.70 5.87 -1.71
CA LEU A 168 13.57 5.69 -0.54
C LEU A 168 13.28 4.39 0.22
N GLU A 169 12.02 4.01 0.37
CA GLU A 169 11.61 2.73 0.96
C GLU A 169 12.22 1.55 0.19
N MET A 170 12.17 1.57 -1.14
CA MET A 170 12.76 0.52 -1.98
C MET A 170 14.30 0.51 -1.89
N ARG A 171 14.92 1.69 -1.77
CA ARG A 171 16.37 1.81 -1.65
C ARG A 171 16.90 1.28 -0.32
N SER A 172 16.18 1.47 0.78
CA SER A 172 16.62 1.06 2.12
C SER A 172 16.67 -0.46 2.28
N VAL A 173 15.69 -1.19 1.71
CA VAL A 173 15.64 -2.67 1.72
C VAL A 173 16.88 -3.28 1.06
N ARG A 174 17.38 -2.66 0.00
CA ARG A 174 18.58 -3.12 -0.73
C ARG A 174 19.88 -2.91 0.04
N GLN A 175 19.92 -2.00 1.02
CA GLN A 175 21.10 -1.76 1.88
C GLN A 175 21.13 -2.63 3.13
N ALA A 176 20.02 -3.27 3.51
CA ALA A 176 19.96 -4.17 4.65
C ALA A 176 20.18 -5.65 4.26
N SER A 177 20.09 -5.97 2.96
CA SER A 177 20.21 -7.35 2.44
C SER A 177 21.54 -7.63 1.74
N GLY A 178 22.48 -6.68 1.76
CA GLY A 178 23.86 -6.82 1.28
C GLY A 178 24.83 -6.51 2.40
#